data_AF-A0AA38BTG7-F1
#
_entry.id   AF-A0AA38BTG7-F1
#
_cell.length_a   1.000
_cell.length_b   1.000
_cell.length_c   1.000
_cell.angle_alpha   90.00
_cell.angle_beta   90.00
_cell.angle_gamma   90.00
#
_symmetry.space_group_name_H-M   'P 1'
#
loop_
_entity.id
_entity.type
_entity.pdbx_description
1 polymer ?
#
loop_
_entity_poly.entity_id
_entity_poly.type
_entity_poly.pdbx_seq_one_letter_code
_entity_poly.pdbx_strand_id
1 'polypeptide(L)'
;EKCKQAENELEKWRSSFQNESFIPAGTCPEPGIVVTAVQNLRSSEEALKEQLEKARKKEAAFIVNFAKREQEITELKAAVRDLKSQLKPPSLKARRLLLDPAIHEEFTRLKNAAEEKEKKIKELEENLAAVNFTPQSKMGKMLMAKCRTLQEENEEIGMMASEGKIHELGMKLKLQKNQNLELRRQIQELLDYMEMLEEGVDKSNELVNTMKKQLEGKDFETKTLTEGKKQKSGGKEDKKSSDGGNPVDGAKAN
;
A
#
# COMPACT_ATOMS: atom_id res chain seq x y z
N GLU A 1 1.62 43.82 -142.17
CA GLU A 1 1.88 43.92 -140.71
C GLU A 1 1.45 42.70 -139.92
N LYS A 2 0.17 42.29 -139.95
CA LYS A 2 -0.34 41.17 -139.14
C LYS A 2 0.45 39.85 -139.29
N CYS A 3 0.91 39.51 -140.50
CA CYS A 3 1.70 38.29 -140.74
C CYS A 3 3.08 38.33 -140.08
N LYS A 4 3.81 39.45 -140.18
CA LYS A 4 5.13 39.62 -139.53
C LYS A 4 5.02 39.60 -138.01
N GLN A 5 3.92 40.13 -137.47
CA GLN A 5 3.67 40.11 -136.03
C GLN A 5 3.38 38.68 -135.54
N ALA A 6 2.62 37.90 -136.31
CA ALA A 6 2.39 36.48 -136.04
C ALA A 6 3.67 35.63 -136.15
N GLU A 7 4.55 35.91 -137.11
CA GLU A 7 5.86 35.25 -137.23
C GLU A 7 6.76 35.56 -136.02
N ASN A 8 6.81 36.82 -135.57
CA ASN A 8 7.56 37.20 -134.36
C ASN A 8 6.99 36.54 -133.09
N GLU A 9 5.67 36.39 -132.98
CA GLU A 9 5.04 35.70 -131.85
C GLU A 9 5.31 34.19 -131.88
N LEU A 10 5.28 33.57 -133.05
CA LEU A 10 5.65 32.16 -133.23
C LEU A 10 7.12 31.90 -132.92
N GLU A 11 8.02 32.80 -133.33
CA GLU A 11 9.44 32.71 -133.03
C GLU A 11 9.68 32.84 -131.52
N LYS A 12 9.05 33.83 -130.88
CA LYS A 12 9.10 33.99 -129.41
C LYS A 12 8.58 32.77 -128.68
N TRP A 13 7.52 32.14 -129.20
CA TRP A 13 7.00 30.90 -128.64
C TRP A 13 8.01 29.76 -128.77
N ARG A 14 8.60 29.55 -129.95
CA ARG A 14 9.65 28.54 -130.16
C ARG A 14 10.86 28.77 -129.25
N SER A 15 11.35 30.01 -129.13
CA SER A 15 12.51 30.33 -128.29
C SER A 15 12.24 30.10 -126.80
N SER A 16 11.02 30.32 -126.33
CA SER A 16 10.65 30.13 -124.91
C SER A 16 10.75 28.66 -124.47
N PHE A 17 10.69 27.74 -125.42
CA PHE A 17 10.67 26.30 -125.18
C PHE A 17 11.91 25.57 -125.68
N GLN A 18 12.89 26.31 -126.24
CA GLN A 18 14.08 25.74 -126.89
C GLN A 18 15.00 24.96 -125.93
N ASN A 19 14.93 25.25 -124.62
CA ASN A 19 15.75 24.63 -123.58
C ASN A 19 14.94 23.80 -122.58
N GLU A 20 13.67 23.54 -122.86
CA GLU A 20 12.77 22.82 -121.94
C GLU A 20 12.90 21.31 -122.11
N SER A 21 13.11 20.59 -121.00
CA SER A 21 13.42 19.16 -121.01
C SER A 21 12.28 18.25 -121.47
N PHE A 22 11.05 18.77 -121.54
CA PHE A 22 9.86 18.02 -121.96
C PHE A 22 9.58 18.10 -123.47
N ILE A 23 10.40 18.82 -124.24
CA ILE A 23 10.27 18.93 -125.69
C ILE A 23 11.46 18.24 -126.36
N PRO A 24 11.25 17.20 -127.19
CA PRO A 24 12.32 16.50 -127.89
C PRO A 24 13.11 17.44 -128.81
N ALA A 25 14.45 17.34 -128.77
CA ALA A 25 15.34 18.20 -129.54
C ALA A 25 14.99 18.19 -131.04
N GLY A 26 14.74 19.36 -131.61
CA GLY A 26 14.45 19.56 -133.04
C GLY A 26 12.97 19.49 -133.44
N THR A 27 12.02 19.38 -132.50
CA THR A 27 10.58 19.40 -132.79
C THR A 27 9.90 20.71 -132.37
N CYS A 28 8.85 21.12 -133.11
CA CYS A 28 7.99 22.24 -132.74
C CYS A 28 7.23 21.86 -131.46
N PRO A 29 7.09 22.74 -130.46
CA PRO A 29 6.24 22.43 -129.32
C PRO A 29 4.83 22.16 -129.85
N GLU A 30 4.23 21.03 -129.49
CA GLU A 30 2.84 20.76 -129.82
C GLU A 30 1.97 21.29 -128.67
N PRO A 31 0.90 22.06 -128.92
CA PRO A 31 0.08 22.63 -127.85
C PRO A 31 -0.40 21.61 -126.82
N GLY A 32 -0.75 20.38 -127.23
CA GLY A 32 -1.18 19.32 -126.31
C GLY A 32 -0.08 18.83 -125.35
N ILE A 33 1.17 18.76 -125.82
CA ILE A 33 2.33 18.36 -124.99
C ILE A 33 2.65 19.46 -123.99
N VAL A 34 2.64 20.72 -124.42
CA VAL A 34 2.88 21.89 -123.56
C VAL A 34 1.77 22.00 -122.50
N VAL A 35 0.51 21.82 -122.86
CA VAL A 35 -0.62 21.82 -121.91
C VAL A 35 -0.49 20.69 -120.89
N THR A 36 -0.12 19.48 -121.32
CA THR A 36 0.10 18.34 -120.42
C THR A 36 1.27 18.58 -119.48
N ALA A 37 2.38 19.14 -119.96
CA ALA A 37 3.53 19.49 -119.14
C ALA A 37 3.18 20.58 -118.12
N VAL A 38 2.45 21.62 -118.51
CA VAL A 38 1.95 22.65 -117.59
C VAL A 38 0.99 22.07 -116.55
N GLN A 39 0.12 21.14 -116.94
CA GLN A 39 -0.80 20.48 -116.00
C GLN A 39 -0.06 19.56 -115.02
N ASN A 40 0.99 18.86 -115.47
CA ASN A 40 1.84 18.05 -114.61
C ASN A 40 2.66 18.92 -113.65
N LEU A 41 3.22 20.02 -114.14
CA LEU A 41 3.92 21.01 -113.30
C LEU A 41 2.98 21.60 -112.25
N ARG A 42 1.76 22.00 -112.61
CA ARG A 42 0.74 22.46 -111.65
C ARG A 42 0.42 21.41 -110.59
N SER A 43 0.17 20.17 -111.01
CA SER A 43 -0.08 19.06 -110.08
C SER A 43 1.12 18.83 -109.14
N SER A 44 2.35 18.93 -109.66
CA SER A 44 3.57 18.80 -108.85
C SER A 44 3.77 19.97 -107.89
N GLU A 45 3.43 21.19 -108.30
CA GLU A 45 3.48 22.39 -107.48
C GLU A 45 2.47 22.30 -106.33
N GLU A 46 1.25 21.84 -106.63
CA GLU A 46 0.21 21.57 -105.62
C GLU A 46 0.65 20.49 -104.63
N ALA A 47 1.24 19.39 -105.10
CA ALA A 47 1.76 18.33 -104.23
C ALA A 47 2.91 18.83 -103.33
N LEU A 48 3.84 19.63 -103.86
CA LEU A 48 4.92 20.24 -103.06
C LEU A 48 4.40 21.25 -102.04
N LYS A 49 3.39 22.06 -102.41
CA LYS A 49 2.71 22.97 -101.47
C LYS A 49 2.04 22.19 -100.34
N GLU A 50 1.36 21.08 -100.64
CA GLU A 50 0.74 20.24 -99.62
C GLU A 50 1.79 19.61 -98.68
N GLN A 51 2.91 19.13 -99.23
CA GLN A 51 4.02 18.62 -98.42
C GLN A 51 4.65 19.70 -97.54
N LEU A 52 4.82 20.92 -98.07
CA LEU A 52 5.33 22.06 -97.31
C LEU A 52 4.40 22.43 -96.16
N GLU A 53 3.08 22.47 -96.40
CA GLU A 53 2.09 22.73 -95.35
C GLU A 53 2.06 21.61 -94.30
N LYS A 54 2.21 20.34 -94.71
CA LYS A 54 2.36 19.22 -93.77
C LYS A 54 3.64 19.34 -92.95
N ALA A 55 4.76 19.74 -93.55
CA ALA A 55 6.02 19.95 -92.86
C ALA A 55 5.93 21.11 -91.85
N ARG A 56 5.35 22.25 -92.26
CA ARG A 56 5.09 23.41 -91.38
C ARG A 56 4.21 23.06 -90.19
N LYS A 57 3.13 22.31 -90.40
CA LYS A 57 2.26 21.84 -89.31
C LYS A 57 3.00 20.91 -88.34
N LYS A 58 3.85 20.02 -88.85
CA LYS A 58 4.70 19.15 -88.00
C LYS A 58 5.73 19.96 -87.21
N GLU A 59 6.39 20.92 -87.85
CA GLU A 59 7.34 21.82 -87.20
C GLU A 59 6.68 22.62 -86.07
N ALA A 60 5.51 23.22 -86.33
CA ALA A 60 4.74 23.94 -85.31
C ALA A 60 4.37 23.02 -84.12
N ALA A 61 3.95 21.78 -84.39
CA ALA A 61 3.67 20.80 -83.34
C ALA A 61 4.93 20.44 -82.52
N PHE A 62 6.09 20.34 -83.17
CA PHE A 62 7.36 20.10 -82.47
C PHE A 62 7.76 21.28 -81.59
N ILE A 63 7.61 22.53 -82.05
CA ILE A 63 7.89 23.72 -81.25
C ILE A 63 7.04 23.74 -79.97
N VAL A 64 5.74 23.47 -80.08
CA VAL A 64 4.84 23.42 -78.92
C VAL A 64 5.23 22.29 -77.96
N ASN A 65 5.50 21.09 -78.49
CA ASN A 65 5.92 19.95 -77.67
C ASN A 65 7.26 20.19 -76.97
N PHE A 66 8.19 20.86 -77.65
CA PHE A 66 9.49 21.22 -77.09
C PHE A 66 9.32 22.22 -75.95
N ALA A 67 8.55 23.29 -76.17
CA ALA A 67 8.24 24.28 -75.12
C ALA A 67 7.58 23.63 -73.89
N LYS A 68 6.65 22.69 -74.10
CA LYS A 68 5.99 21.94 -73.02
C LYS A 68 6.99 21.08 -72.23
N ARG A 69 7.91 20.39 -72.91
CA ARG A 69 8.99 19.60 -72.28
C ARG A 69 9.96 20.49 -71.50
N GLU A 70 10.31 21.66 -72.01
CA GLU A 70 11.18 22.62 -71.31
C GLU A 70 10.52 23.18 -70.05
N GLN A 71 9.21 23.46 -70.11
CA GLN A 71 8.43 23.85 -68.94
C GLN A 71 8.43 22.74 -67.88
N GLU A 72 8.14 21.50 -68.28
CA GLU A 72 8.14 20.33 -67.37
C GLU A 72 9.51 20.13 -66.71
N ILE A 73 10.60 20.26 -67.46
CA ILE A 73 11.97 20.20 -66.90
C ILE A 73 12.18 21.31 -65.86
N THR A 74 11.67 22.51 -66.10
CA THR A 74 11.81 23.65 -65.19
C THR A 74 11.01 23.43 -63.90
N GLU A 75 9.79 22.90 -64.01
CA GLU A 75 8.93 22.52 -62.88
C GLU A 75 9.58 21.39 -62.05
N LEU A 76 10.07 20.33 -62.70
CA LEU A 76 10.79 19.24 -62.02
C LEU A 76 12.06 19.73 -61.32
N LYS A 77 12.83 20.63 -61.93
CA LYS A 77 13.99 21.27 -61.29
C LYS A 77 13.59 22.11 -60.07
N ALA A 78 12.43 22.77 -60.10
CA ALA A 78 11.91 23.50 -58.95
C ALA A 78 11.49 22.54 -57.83
N ALA A 79 10.74 21.48 -58.15
CA ALA A 79 10.34 20.45 -57.20
C ALA A 79 11.54 19.76 -56.54
N VAL A 80 12.59 19.43 -57.31
CA VAL A 80 13.83 18.86 -56.77
C VAL A 80 14.53 19.84 -55.82
N ARG A 81 14.57 21.14 -56.15
CA ARG A 81 15.14 22.15 -55.25
C ARG A 81 14.35 22.25 -53.95
N ASP A 82 13.02 22.25 -54.04
CA ASP A 82 12.14 22.33 -52.88
C ASP A 82 12.24 21.07 -51.98
N LEU A 83 12.16 19.88 -52.57
CA LEU A 83 12.39 18.61 -51.88
C LEU A 83 13.79 18.57 -51.25
N LYS A 84 14.82 19.09 -51.95
CA LYS A 84 16.17 19.19 -51.39
C LYS A 84 16.24 20.18 -50.24
N SER A 85 15.45 21.26 -50.21
CA SER A 85 15.33 22.16 -49.06
C SER A 85 14.51 21.57 -47.92
N GLN A 86 13.51 20.72 -48.19
CA GLN A 86 12.79 19.96 -47.17
C GLN A 86 13.68 18.85 -46.58
N LEU A 87 14.54 18.23 -47.40
CA LEU A 87 15.51 17.21 -47.00
C LEU A 87 16.76 17.79 -46.34
N LYS A 88 17.12 19.06 -46.62
CA LYS A 88 18.02 19.81 -45.75
C LYS A 88 17.39 19.77 -44.36
N PRO A 89 18.02 19.13 -43.37
CA PRO A 89 17.30 18.80 -42.16
C PRO A 89 16.78 20.10 -41.52
N PRO A 90 15.49 20.16 -41.12
CA PRO A 90 14.99 21.12 -40.13
C PRO A 90 15.81 21.09 -38.81
N SER A 91 16.76 20.16 -38.72
CA SER A 91 17.53 19.75 -37.58
C SER A 91 19.05 19.83 -37.77
N LEU A 92 19.67 20.70 -38.58
CA LEU A 92 21.13 20.89 -38.35
C LEU A 92 21.39 21.36 -36.90
N LYS A 93 20.49 22.19 -36.34
CA LYS A 93 20.45 22.50 -34.90
C LYS A 93 20.00 21.31 -34.05
N ALA A 94 18.87 20.67 -34.34
CA ALA A 94 18.37 19.57 -33.50
C ALA A 94 19.24 18.29 -33.55
N ARG A 95 19.88 17.97 -34.69
CA ARG A 95 20.91 16.95 -34.84
C ARG A 95 22.19 17.36 -34.10
N ARG A 96 22.60 18.64 -34.13
CA ARG A 96 23.72 19.13 -33.31
C ARG A 96 23.40 19.05 -31.81
N LEU A 97 22.17 19.33 -31.39
CA LEU A 97 21.71 19.20 -30.00
C LEU A 97 21.60 17.72 -29.57
N LEU A 98 21.12 16.84 -30.45
CA LEU A 98 21.06 15.39 -30.18
C LEU A 98 22.45 14.71 -30.22
N LEU A 99 23.43 15.33 -30.88
CA LEU A 99 24.83 14.93 -30.88
C LEU A 99 25.66 15.68 -29.83
N ASP A 100 25.05 16.56 -29.03
CA ASP A 100 25.73 17.32 -27.98
C ASP A 100 25.89 16.43 -26.74
N PRO A 101 27.11 16.11 -26.30
CA PRO A 101 27.34 15.29 -25.11
C PRO A 101 26.68 15.84 -23.84
N ALA A 102 26.62 17.17 -23.67
CA ALA A 102 26.00 17.78 -22.49
C ALA A 102 24.47 17.60 -22.49
N ILE A 103 23.85 17.63 -23.67
CA ILE A 103 22.40 17.39 -23.79
C ILE A 103 22.08 15.92 -23.60
N HIS A 104 22.95 15.02 -24.07
CA HIS A 104 22.80 13.59 -23.79
C HIS A 104 22.89 13.30 -22.29
N GLU A 105 23.82 13.93 -21.59
CA GLU A 105 23.96 13.81 -20.14
C GLU A 105 22.73 14.34 -19.41
N GLU A 106 22.22 15.51 -19.78
CA GLU A 106 20.99 16.07 -19.20
C GLU A 106 19.76 15.22 -19.47
N PHE A 107 19.61 14.69 -20.69
CA PHE A 107 18.55 13.77 -21.03
C PHE A 107 18.63 12.47 -20.23
N THR A 108 19.84 11.93 -20.05
CA THR A 108 20.07 10.73 -19.24
C THR A 108 19.78 11.00 -17.77
N ARG A 109 20.21 12.15 -17.23
CA ARG A 109 19.90 12.59 -15.87
C ARG A 109 18.40 12.72 -15.65
N LEU A 110 17.69 13.38 -16.56
CA LEU A 110 16.24 13.55 -16.50
C LEU A 110 15.50 12.22 -16.62
N LYS A 111 15.93 11.34 -17.53
CA LYS A 111 15.40 9.99 -17.68
C LYS A 111 15.57 9.19 -16.39
N ASN A 112 16.77 9.17 -15.82
CA ASN A 112 17.05 8.47 -14.56
C ASN A 112 16.23 9.04 -13.39
N ALA A 113 16.11 10.38 -13.31
CA ALA A 113 15.30 11.03 -12.27
C ALA A 113 13.80 10.73 -12.45
N ALA A 114 13.31 10.61 -13.68
CA ALA A 114 11.95 10.21 -13.97
C ALA A 114 11.71 8.74 -13.57
N GLU A 115 12.60 7.83 -13.97
CA GLU A 115 12.54 6.41 -13.58
C GLU A 115 12.61 6.22 -12.07
N GLU A 116 13.45 6.98 -11.35
CA GLU A 116 13.53 6.94 -9.89
C GLU A 116 12.23 7.43 -9.24
N LYS A 117 11.66 8.54 -9.73
CA LYS A 117 10.37 9.05 -9.22
C LYS A 117 9.24 8.06 -9.48
N GLU A 118 9.22 7.41 -10.63
CA GLU A 118 8.20 6.42 -10.97
C GLU A 118 8.31 5.16 -10.11
N LYS A 119 9.53 4.74 -9.76
CA LYS A 119 9.75 3.70 -8.73
C LYS A 119 9.22 4.14 -7.36
N LYS A 120 9.53 5.37 -6.92
CA LYS A 120 9.02 5.93 -5.66
C LYS A 120 7.49 6.02 -5.63
N ILE A 121 6.86 6.38 -6.75
CA ILE A 121 5.39 6.40 -6.85
C ILE A 121 4.84 4.99 -6.64
N LYS A 122 5.39 3.98 -7.33
CA LYS A 122 4.96 2.58 -7.16
C LYS A 122 5.16 2.08 -5.73
N GLU A 123 6.32 2.37 -5.13
CA GLU A 123 6.60 2.03 -3.72
C GLU A 123 5.61 2.71 -2.77
N LEU A 124 5.30 3.99 -2.98
CA LEU A 124 4.33 4.72 -2.16
C LEU A 124 2.90 4.23 -2.37
N GLU A 125 2.52 3.85 -3.59
CA GLU A 125 1.22 3.23 -3.89
C GLU A 125 1.10 1.84 -3.24
N GLU A 126 2.14 1.02 -3.30
CA GLU A 126 2.22 -0.27 -2.62
C GLU A 126 2.15 -0.10 -1.10
N ASN A 127 2.89 0.87 -0.55
CA ASN A 127 2.83 1.21 0.88
C ASN A 127 1.45 1.74 1.28
N LEU A 128 0.82 2.58 0.46
CA LEU A 128 -0.52 3.10 0.73
C LEU A 128 -1.56 1.96 0.65
N ALA A 129 -1.41 1.04 -0.29
CA ALA A 129 -2.21 -0.17 -0.37
C ALA A 129 -1.98 -1.11 0.83
N ALA A 130 -0.75 -1.21 1.33
CA ALA A 130 -0.40 -2.00 2.51
C ALA A 130 -0.89 -1.35 3.82
N VAL A 131 -0.82 -0.02 3.92
CA VAL A 131 -1.29 0.79 5.06
C VAL A 131 -2.82 0.86 5.08
N ASN A 132 -3.48 0.73 3.93
CA ASN A 132 -4.92 0.52 3.84
C ASN A 132 -5.26 -0.91 4.28
N PHE A 133 -5.15 -1.14 5.59
CA PHE A 133 -5.75 -2.29 6.23
C PHE A 133 -7.23 -2.36 5.84
N THR A 134 -7.55 -3.35 5.00
CA THR A 134 -8.93 -3.66 4.64
C THR A 134 -9.33 -4.90 5.45
N PRO A 135 -10.27 -4.78 6.42
CA PRO A 135 -10.74 -5.91 7.22
C PRO A 135 -11.22 -7.10 6.38
N GLN A 136 -11.59 -6.85 5.12
CA GLN A 136 -12.10 -7.82 4.15
C GLN A 136 -11.01 -8.53 3.33
N SER A 137 -9.78 -7.99 3.24
CA SER A 137 -8.67 -8.66 2.55
C SER A 137 -8.28 -9.96 3.26
N LYS A 138 -7.66 -10.90 2.54
CA LYS A 138 -7.19 -12.17 3.11
C LYS A 138 -6.23 -11.94 4.30
N MET A 139 -5.31 -10.98 4.16
CA MET A 139 -4.37 -10.60 5.22
C MET A 139 -5.10 -9.88 6.38
N GLY A 140 -6.01 -8.95 6.07
CA GLY A 140 -6.79 -8.24 7.09
C GLY A 140 -7.66 -9.16 7.92
N LYS A 141 -8.35 -10.13 7.29
CA LYS A 141 -9.12 -11.17 7.98
C LYS A 141 -8.26 -12.03 8.91
N MET A 142 -7.08 -12.42 8.46
CA MET A 142 -6.15 -13.22 9.26
C MET A 142 -5.64 -12.41 10.47
N LEU A 143 -5.31 -11.14 10.29
CA LEU A 143 -4.90 -10.26 11.38
C LEU A 143 -6.04 -10.05 12.39
N MET A 144 -7.26 -9.77 11.94
CA MET A 144 -8.43 -9.64 12.84
C MET A 144 -8.73 -10.94 13.59
N ALA A 145 -8.58 -12.09 12.94
CA ALA A 145 -8.72 -13.38 13.60
C ALA A 145 -7.66 -13.52 14.71
N LYS A 146 -6.39 -13.19 14.43
CA LYS A 146 -5.33 -13.22 15.43
C LYS A 146 -5.54 -12.21 16.56
N CYS A 147 -6.06 -11.02 16.27
CA CYS A 147 -6.42 -10.05 17.32
C CYS A 147 -7.55 -10.57 18.20
N ARG A 148 -8.58 -11.21 17.62
CA ARG A 148 -9.66 -11.85 18.39
C ARG A 148 -9.14 -12.96 19.29
N THR A 149 -8.32 -13.87 18.76
CA THR A 149 -7.75 -14.96 19.58
C THR A 149 -6.87 -14.44 20.70
N LEU A 150 -6.01 -13.45 20.44
CA LEU A 150 -5.18 -12.83 21.49
C LEU A 150 -6.02 -12.11 22.55
N GLN A 151 -7.16 -11.54 22.15
CA GLN A 151 -8.08 -10.90 23.08
C GLN A 151 -8.80 -11.94 23.96
N GLU A 152 -9.27 -13.03 23.36
CA GLU A 152 -9.84 -14.18 24.09
C GLU A 152 -8.84 -14.79 25.07
N GLU A 153 -7.59 -15.01 24.64
CA GLU A 153 -6.51 -15.51 25.51
C GLU A 153 -6.23 -14.56 26.68
N ASN A 154 -6.19 -13.24 26.44
CA ASN A 154 -5.98 -12.26 27.51
C ASN A 154 -7.15 -12.20 28.50
N GLU A 155 -8.38 -12.32 28.00
CA GLU A 155 -9.57 -12.41 28.84
C GLU A 155 -9.54 -13.69 29.68
N GLU A 156 -9.15 -14.83 29.11
CA GLU A 156 -8.99 -16.10 29.83
C GLU A 156 -7.89 -16.03 30.90
N ILE A 157 -6.73 -15.45 30.58
CA ILE A 157 -5.65 -15.20 31.56
C ILE A 157 -6.16 -14.31 32.70
N GLY A 158 -6.91 -13.24 32.38
CA GLY A 158 -7.53 -12.37 33.36
C GLY A 158 -8.53 -13.10 34.26
N MET A 159 -9.38 -13.94 33.66
CA MET A 159 -10.32 -14.79 34.38
C MET A 159 -9.58 -15.76 35.31
N MET A 160 -8.62 -16.54 34.82
CA MET A 160 -7.84 -17.48 35.62
C MET A 160 -7.10 -16.80 36.78
N ALA A 161 -6.53 -15.61 36.55
CA ALA A 161 -5.88 -14.83 37.60
C ALA A 161 -6.88 -14.40 38.70
N SER A 162 -8.08 -13.96 38.30
CA SER A 162 -9.13 -13.57 39.24
C SER A 162 -9.71 -14.77 39.99
N GLU A 163 -9.97 -15.89 39.30
CA GLU A 163 -10.49 -17.14 39.87
C GLU A 163 -9.49 -17.75 40.85
N GLY A 164 -8.20 -17.77 40.51
CA GLY A 164 -7.15 -18.25 41.40
C GLY A 164 -7.11 -17.45 42.72
N LYS A 165 -7.26 -16.13 42.64
CA LYS A 165 -7.30 -15.28 43.85
C LYS A 165 -8.57 -15.51 44.68
N ILE A 166 -9.71 -15.65 44.02
CA ILE A 166 -10.99 -15.95 44.68
C ILE A 166 -10.93 -17.31 45.37
N HIS A 167 -10.38 -18.34 44.72
CA HIS A 167 -10.23 -19.67 45.30
C HIS A 167 -9.30 -19.67 46.53
N GLU A 168 -8.14 -19.01 46.44
CA GLU A 168 -7.20 -18.84 47.56
C GLU A 168 -7.87 -18.16 48.77
N LEU A 169 -8.59 -17.06 48.52
CA LEU A 169 -9.35 -16.36 49.56
C LEU A 169 -10.47 -17.22 50.14
N GLY A 170 -11.15 -18.02 49.31
CA GLY A 170 -12.17 -18.98 49.75
C GLY A 170 -11.62 -20.06 50.68
N MET A 171 -10.43 -20.61 50.36
CA MET A 171 -9.75 -21.57 51.23
C MET A 171 -9.35 -20.95 52.57
N LYS A 172 -8.76 -19.75 52.55
CA LYS A 172 -8.41 -18.99 53.76
C LYS A 172 -9.63 -18.71 54.63
N LEU A 173 -10.74 -18.30 54.01
CA LEU A 173 -12.01 -18.06 54.71
C LEU A 173 -12.54 -19.35 55.38
N LYS A 174 -12.49 -20.49 54.69
CA LYS A 174 -12.93 -21.78 55.24
C LYS A 174 -12.06 -22.20 56.43
N LEU A 175 -10.74 -22.05 56.32
CA LEU A 175 -9.82 -22.33 57.43
C LEU A 175 -10.12 -21.44 58.64
N GLN A 176 -10.32 -20.14 58.43
CA GLN A 176 -10.67 -19.19 59.50
C GLN A 176 -12.00 -19.54 60.17
N LYS A 177 -13.02 -19.96 59.40
CA LYS A 177 -14.29 -20.44 59.97
C LYS A 177 -14.09 -21.65 60.87
N ASN A 178 -13.28 -22.62 60.44
CA ASN A 178 -12.99 -23.81 61.25
C ASN A 178 -12.22 -23.45 62.53
N GLN A 179 -11.22 -22.58 62.45
CA GLN A 179 -10.50 -22.09 63.63
C GLN A 179 -11.42 -21.34 64.60
N ASN A 180 -12.36 -20.54 64.09
CA ASN A 180 -13.34 -19.86 64.92
C ASN A 180 -14.29 -20.83 65.63
N LEU A 181 -14.73 -21.88 64.94
CA LEU A 181 -15.54 -22.95 65.54
C LEU A 181 -14.76 -23.69 66.64
N GLU A 182 -13.49 -24.01 66.40
CA GLU A 182 -12.66 -24.68 67.39
C GLU A 182 -12.42 -23.80 68.63
N LEU A 183 -12.15 -22.50 68.45
CA LEU A 183 -12.04 -21.56 69.57
C LEU A 183 -13.33 -21.48 70.38
N ARG A 184 -14.50 -21.43 69.71
CA ARG A 184 -15.80 -21.45 70.40
C ARG A 184 -16.01 -22.74 71.18
N ARG A 185 -15.62 -23.88 70.60
CA ARG A 185 -15.68 -25.19 71.24
C ARG A 185 -14.80 -25.21 72.50
N GLN A 186 -13.55 -24.76 72.41
CA GLN A 186 -12.63 -24.69 73.55
C GLN A 186 -13.12 -23.75 74.65
N ILE A 187 -13.69 -22.59 74.29
CA ILE A 187 -14.30 -21.68 75.26
C ILE A 187 -15.45 -22.38 75.98
N GLN A 188 -16.31 -23.11 75.26
CA GLN A 188 -17.40 -23.85 75.89
C GLN A 188 -16.88 -24.92 76.86
N GLU A 189 -15.87 -25.70 76.45
CA GLU A 189 -15.25 -26.71 77.33
C GLU A 189 -14.65 -26.09 78.60
N LEU A 190 -14.04 -24.90 78.49
CA LEU A 190 -13.51 -24.18 79.64
C LEU A 190 -14.62 -23.66 80.56
N LEU A 191 -15.74 -23.19 80.01
CA LEU A 191 -16.90 -22.76 80.79
C LEU A 191 -17.49 -23.94 81.58
N ASP A 192 -17.68 -25.08 80.92
CA ASP A 192 -18.19 -26.30 81.56
C ASP A 192 -17.24 -26.77 82.69
N TYR A 193 -15.92 -26.65 82.48
CA TYR A 193 -14.92 -26.97 83.50
C TYR A 193 -14.95 -25.98 84.68
N MET A 194 -15.17 -24.69 84.43
CA MET A 194 -15.33 -23.69 85.49
C MET A 194 -16.56 -23.97 86.34
N GLU A 195 -17.68 -24.32 85.73
CA GLU A 195 -18.92 -24.69 86.44
C GLU A 195 -18.69 -25.89 87.36
N MET A 196 -18.01 -26.93 86.87
CA MET A 196 -17.62 -28.10 87.67
C MET A 196 -16.72 -27.75 88.87
N LEU A 197 -15.80 -26.78 88.71
CA LEU A 197 -14.95 -26.31 89.80
C LEU A 197 -15.75 -25.47 90.81
N GLU A 198 -16.64 -24.60 90.36
CA GLU A 198 -17.53 -23.82 91.22
C GLU A 198 -18.39 -24.74 92.09
N GLU A 199 -19.01 -25.77 91.50
CA GLU A 199 -19.73 -26.78 92.27
C GLU A 199 -18.86 -27.50 93.30
N GLY A 200 -17.61 -27.80 92.95
CA GLY A 200 -16.64 -28.43 93.86
C GLY A 200 -16.30 -27.53 95.05
N VAL A 201 -16.13 -26.22 94.79
CA VAL A 201 -15.91 -25.20 95.82
C VAL A 201 -17.14 -25.08 96.73
N ASP A 202 -18.35 -25.08 96.17
CA ASP A 202 -19.59 -25.03 96.95
C ASP A 202 -19.72 -26.24 97.88
N LYS A 203 -19.51 -27.46 97.36
CA LYS A 203 -19.51 -28.70 98.17
C LYS A 203 -18.44 -28.67 99.27
N SER A 204 -17.24 -28.16 98.95
CA SER A 204 -16.17 -28.00 99.94
C SER A 204 -16.55 -27.00 101.04
N ASN A 205 -17.13 -25.85 100.66
CA ASN A 205 -17.63 -24.84 101.59
C ASN A 205 -18.73 -25.39 102.50
N GLU A 206 -19.66 -26.19 101.98
CA GLU A 206 -20.70 -26.87 102.77
C GLU A 206 -20.09 -27.82 103.82
N LEU A 207 -19.07 -28.60 103.43
CA LEU A 207 -18.37 -29.51 104.33
C LEU A 207 -17.65 -28.73 105.44
N VAL A 208 -16.92 -27.67 105.09
CA VAL A 208 -16.24 -26.79 106.05
C VAL A 208 -17.24 -26.20 107.04
N ASN A 209 -18.39 -25.72 106.57
CA ASN A 209 -19.45 -25.19 107.44
C ASN A 209 -20.01 -26.26 108.39
N THR A 210 -20.16 -27.50 107.93
CA THR A 210 -20.62 -28.63 108.76
C THR A 210 -19.58 -28.99 109.82
N MET A 211 -18.31 -29.10 109.43
CA MET A 211 -17.20 -29.34 110.37
C MET A 211 -17.11 -28.22 111.40
N LYS A 212 -17.29 -26.95 110.99
CA LYS A 212 -17.31 -25.80 111.91
C LYS A 212 -18.43 -25.92 112.95
N LYS A 213 -19.65 -26.26 112.54
CA LYS A 213 -20.78 -26.51 113.46
C LYS A 213 -20.48 -27.66 114.45
N GLN A 214 -19.88 -28.74 113.97
CA GLN A 214 -19.48 -29.87 114.84
C GLN A 214 -18.39 -29.46 115.84
N LEU A 215 -17.42 -28.64 115.40
CA LEU A 215 -16.38 -28.09 116.27
C LEU A 215 -16.99 -27.19 117.34
N GLU A 216 -17.87 -26.26 116.96
CA GLU A 216 -18.61 -25.39 117.88
C GLU A 216 -19.43 -26.20 118.90
N GLY A 217 -20.07 -27.29 118.47
CA GLY A 217 -20.78 -28.22 119.34
C GLY A 217 -19.86 -28.93 120.34
N LYS A 218 -18.73 -29.48 119.88
CA LYS A 218 -17.72 -30.09 120.77
C LYS A 218 -17.05 -29.07 121.69
N ASP A 219 -16.83 -27.85 121.23
CA ASP A 219 -16.33 -26.76 122.05
C ASP A 219 -17.34 -26.40 123.15
N PHE A 220 -18.63 -26.46 122.87
CA PHE A 220 -19.67 -26.31 123.88
C PHE A 220 -19.69 -27.49 124.88
N GLU A 221 -19.60 -28.73 124.41
CA GLU A 221 -19.51 -29.93 125.26
C GLU A 221 -18.26 -29.92 126.15
N THR A 222 -17.11 -29.54 125.60
CA THR A 222 -15.87 -29.41 126.38
C THR A 222 -15.94 -28.26 127.38
N LYS A 223 -16.54 -27.11 127.04
CA LYS A 223 -16.84 -26.03 128.00
C LYS A 223 -17.73 -26.53 129.15
N THR A 224 -18.84 -27.19 128.85
CA THR A 224 -19.75 -27.72 129.88
C THR A 224 -19.12 -28.83 130.74
N LEU A 225 -18.31 -29.72 130.16
CA LEU A 225 -17.56 -30.75 130.89
C LEU A 225 -16.42 -30.17 131.74
N THR A 226 -15.76 -29.10 131.27
CA THR A 226 -14.73 -28.40 132.05
C THR A 226 -15.34 -27.58 133.19
N GLU A 227 -16.52 -26.98 132.99
CA GLU A 227 -17.32 -26.37 134.07
C GLU A 227 -17.84 -27.41 135.07
N GLY A 228 -18.32 -28.56 134.60
CA GLY A 228 -18.74 -29.69 135.46
C GLY A 228 -17.57 -30.35 136.20
N LYS A 229 -16.37 -30.43 135.60
CA LYS A 229 -15.14 -30.84 136.30
C LYS A 229 -14.67 -29.79 137.28
N LYS A 230 -14.80 -28.49 137.00
CA LYS A 230 -14.56 -27.42 138.01
C LYS A 230 -15.49 -27.54 139.21
N GLN A 231 -16.71 -28.06 139.05
CA GLN A 231 -17.61 -28.41 140.17
C GLN A 231 -17.24 -29.72 140.89
N LYS A 232 -16.51 -30.66 140.27
CA LYS A 232 -16.09 -31.95 140.89
C LYS A 232 -14.62 -32.04 141.31
N SER A 233 -13.76 -31.09 140.94
CA SER A 233 -12.33 -31.08 141.28
C SER A 233 -11.82 -29.71 141.75
N GLY A 234 -12.68 -28.95 142.44
CA GLY A 234 -12.34 -27.66 143.07
C GLY A 234 -11.93 -27.77 144.55
N GLY A 235 -11.24 -28.84 144.93
CA GLY A 235 -10.51 -28.95 146.19
C GLY A 235 -9.01 -29.00 145.92
N LYS A 236 -8.34 -27.87 146.23
CA LYS A 236 -6.90 -27.59 146.24
C LYS A 236 -6.22 -27.15 144.94
N GLU A 237 -6.08 -25.83 144.93
CA GLU A 237 -5.09 -24.97 144.29
C GLU A 237 -3.62 -25.37 144.55
N ASP A 238 -2.80 -24.66 143.77
CA ASP A 238 -1.39 -24.26 143.97
C ASP A 238 -0.29 -25.12 143.32
N LYS A 239 0.73 -24.56 142.65
CA LYS A 239 1.06 -23.24 142.08
C LYS A 239 2.42 -23.38 141.39
N LYS A 240 2.76 -22.43 140.49
CA LYS A 240 4.04 -22.21 139.76
C LYS A 240 4.21 -23.04 138.48
N SER A 241 4.74 -22.53 137.38
CA SER A 241 5.46 -21.28 137.02
C SER A 241 5.50 -21.27 135.48
N SER A 242 5.01 -20.24 134.77
CA SER A 242 5.76 -19.06 134.29
C SER A 242 7.21 -19.33 133.84
N ASP A 243 7.37 -19.62 132.55
CA ASP A 243 8.40 -19.05 131.66
C ASP A 243 7.85 -19.22 130.23
N GLY A 244 7.55 -18.16 129.47
CA GLY A 244 8.53 -17.35 128.74
C GLY A 244 9.09 -18.21 127.59
N GLY A 245 8.91 -17.94 126.30
CA GLY A 245 8.43 -16.83 125.50
C GLY A 245 8.82 -17.17 124.04
N ASN A 246 7.99 -16.73 123.10
CA ASN A 246 8.03 -16.97 121.65
C ASN A 246 9.40 -16.71 120.96
N PRO A 247 9.63 -17.22 119.74
CA PRO A 247 9.33 -16.40 118.53
C PRO A 247 8.70 -17.23 117.39
N VAL A 248 7.67 -16.76 116.68
CA VAL A 248 7.65 -15.70 115.65
C VAL A 248 8.47 -16.04 114.39
N ASP A 249 7.70 -16.22 113.32
CA ASP A 249 7.94 -15.94 111.90
C ASP A 249 9.09 -16.61 111.13
N GLY A 250 8.69 -17.27 110.04
CA GLY A 250 8.91 -16.61 108.74
C GLY A 250 9.52 -17.47 107.63
N ALA A 251 9.03 -17.16 106.42
CA ALA A 251 9.63 -17.39 105.09
C ALA A 251 9.41 -18.79 104.48
N LYS A 252 8.46 -18.90 103.53
CA LYS A 252 8.59 -18.68 102.06
C LYS A 252 9.22 -19.90 101.37
N ALA A 253 8.46 -20.67 100.59
CA ALA A 253 7.89 -20.34 99.28
C ALA A 253 8.98 -20.05 98.23
N ASN A 254 9.02 -20.95 97.25
CA ASN A 254 9.68 -20.83 95.96
C ASN A 254 8.59 -20.55 94.90
#